data_AF-A0A931QKE3-F1
#
_entry.id   AF-A0A931QKE3-F1
#
_cell.length_a   1.000
_cell.length_b   1.000
_cell.length_c   1.000
_cell.angle_alpha   90.00
_cell.angle_beta   90.00
_cell.angle_gamma   90.00
#
_symmetry.space_group_name_H-M   'P 1'
#
loop_
_entity.id
_entity.type
_entity.pdbx_description
1 polymer ?
#
loop_
_entity_poly.entity_id
_entity_poly.type
_entity_poly.pdbx_seq_one_letter_code
_entity_poly.pdbx_strand_id
1 'polypeptide(L)' 'VTITGLVGVYSYPGYPVVIIVYKAEGNGDRPSVGDETLEVGLFGPDEIPWDDLAFPSTVQALRDYFSRREDG' A
#
# COMPACT_ATOMS: atom_id res chain seq x y z
N VAL A 1 4.86 13.50 -3.34
CA VAL A 1 4.21 12.96 -2.13
C VAL A 1 5.10 13.23 -0.92
N THR A 2 4.55 13.24 0.30
CA THR A 2 5.32 13.38 1.55
C THR A 2 5.17 12.11 2.37
N ILE A 3 6.27 11.50 2.82
CA ILE A 3 6.24 10.31 3.68
C ILE A 3 5.91 10.73 5.11
N THR A 4 4.94 10.07 5.74
CA THR A 4 4.41 10.45 7.06
C THR A 4 4.60 9.39 8.14
N GLY A 5 4.94 8.15 7.76
CA GLY A 5 5.21 7.11 8.74
C GLY A 5 5.49 5.75 8.13
N LEU A 6 6.06 4.86 8.93
CA LEU A 6 6.27 3.45 8.59
C LEU A 6 5.00 2.65 8.87
N VAL A 7 4.53 1.89 7.88
CA VAL A 7 3.45 0.91 8.06
C VAL A 7 4.07 -0.43 8.48
N GLY A 8 5.10 -0.92 7.80
CA GLY A 8 5.68 -2.19 8.19
C GLY A 8 6.88 -2.61 7.35
N VAL A 9 7.54 -3.65 7.84
CA VAL A 9 8.66 -4.33 7.17
C VAL A 9 8.27 -5.79 7.04
N TYR A 10 8.18 -6.28 5.81
CA TYR A 10 7.68 -7.61 5.47
C TYR A 10 8.81 -8.43 4.85
N SER A 11 9.04 -9.61 5.41
CA SER A 11 9.98 -10.60 4.89
C SER A 11 9.33 -11.99 4.94
N TYR A 12 9.74 -12.85 4.01
CA TYR A 12 9.15 -14.17 3.85
C TYR A 12 10.25 -15.24 3.81
N PRO A 13 10.12 -16.35 4.55
CA PRO A 13 11.10 -17.44 4.51
C PRO A 13 11.36 -17.91 3.08
N GLY A 14 12.63 -18.04 2.71
CA GLY A 14 13.02 -18.46 1.36
C GLY A 14 13.01 -17.37 0.29
N TYR A 15 12.61 -16.14 0.62
CA TYR A 15 12.65 -14.99 -0.28
C TYR A 15 13.65 -13.95 0.23
N PRO A 16 14.65 -13.56 -0.58
CA PRO A 16 15.69 -12.63 -0.13
C PRO A 16 15.22 -11.17 -0.10
N VAL A 17 14.08 -10.86 -0.73
CA VAL A 17 13.56 -9.49 -0.85
C VAL A 17 12.79 -9.11 0.41
N VAL A 18 13.13 -7.93 0.94
CA VAL A 18 12.41 -7.29 2.05
C VAL A 18 11.59 -6.14 1.50
N ILE A 19 10.30 -6.08 1.85
CA ILE A 19 9.38 -5.02 1.44
C ILE A 19 9.16 -4.07 2.62
N ILE A 20 9.38 -2.77 2.39
CA ILE A 20 9.14 -1.74 3.40
C ILE A 20 8.01 -0.85 2.90
N VAL A 21 6.93 -0.74 3.68
CA VAL A 21 5.74 0.03 3.30
C VAL A 21 5.63 1.27 4.18
N TYR A 22 5.45 2.42 3.54
CA TYR A 22 5.30 3.72 4.19
C TYR A 22 3.93 4.32 3.89
N LYS A 23 3.37 5.04 4.86
CA LYS A 23 2.24 5.93 4.65
C LYS A 23 2.75 7.22 4.02
N ALA A 24 2.11 7.67 2.96
CA ALA A 24 2.41 8.93 2.32
C ALA A 24 1.14 9.77 2.13
N GLU A 25 1.32 11.09 2.10
CA GLU A 25 0.29 12.06 1.74
C GLU A 25 0.55 12.58 0.33
N GLY A 26 -0.52 12.64 -0.46
CA GLY A 26 -0.50 13.23 -1.80
C GLY A 26 -0.26 14.73 -1.73
N ASN A 27 0.49 15.26 -2.70
CA ASN A 27 0.83 16.67 -2.83
C ASN A 27 -0.23 17.49 -3.61
N GLY A 28 -1.45 16.96 -3.73
CA GLY A 28 -2.59 17.60 -4.41
C GLY A 28 -2.74 17.24 -5.89
N ASP A 29 -1.72 16.65 -6.52
CA ASP A 29 -1.80 16.18 -7.90
C ASP A 29 -2.64 14.89 -7.99
N ARG A 30 -3.44 14.76 -9.05
CA ARG A 30 -4.19 13.54 -9.34
C ARG A 30 -3.25 12.48 -9.93
N PRO A 31 -3.31 11.21 -9.47
CA PRO A 31 -2.47 10.17 -10.06
C PRO A 31 -2.79 9.98 -11.55
N SER A 32 -1.74 9.75 -12.34
CA SER A 32 -1.79 9.45 -13.77
C SER A 32 -1.01 8.18 -14.07
N VAL A 33 -1.40 7.49 -15.14
CA VAL A 33 -0.68 6.31 -15.62
C VAL A 33 0.73 6.69 -16.11
N GLY A 34 1.70 5.79 -15.88
CA GLY A 34 3.05 5.86 -16.43
C GLY A 34 3.37 4.58 -17.23
N ASP A 35 4.60 4.43 -17.70
CA ASP A 35 4.97 3.36 -18.64
C ASP A 35 4.77 1.92 -18.10
N GLU A 36 4.78 1.75 -16.78
CA GLU A 36 4.61 0.45 -16.11
C GLU A 36 3.19 0.26 -15.54
N THR A 37 2.28 1.21 -15.75
CA THR A 37 0.95 1.24 -15.11
C THR A 37 -0.16 1.28 -16.17
N LEU A 38 -0.97 0.22 -16.24
CA LEU A 38 -2.11 0.17 -17.16
C LEU A 38 -3.26 1.09 -16.72
N GLU A 39 -3.54 1.13 -15.43
CA GLU A 39 -4.63 1.93 -14.84
C GLU A 39 -4.23 2.41 -13.44
N VAL A 40 -4.73 3.59 -13.06
CA VAL A 40 -4.59 4.11 -11.70
C VAL A 40 -5.88 4.78 -11.24
N GLY A 41 -6.24 4.52 -9.98
CA GLY A 41 -7.41 5.07 -9.32
C GLY A 41 -7.12 5.44 -7.87
N LEU A 42 -8.04 6.21 -7.29
CA LEU A 42 -8.11 6.42 -5.84
C LEU A 42 -9.22 5.52 -5.32
N PHE A 43 -8.95 4.78 -4.25
CA PHE A 43 -9.87 3.80 -3.67
C PHE A 43 -10.10 4.13 -2.20
N GLY A 44 -11.36 4.15 -1.79
CA GLY A 44 -11.73 4.07 -0.38
C GLY A 44 -11.42 2.69 0.21
N PRO A 45 -11.43 2.53 1.54
CA PRO A 45 -11.15 1.25 2.20
C PRO A 45 -12.03 0.09 1.71
N ASP A 46 -13.31 0.36 1.44
CA ASP A 46 -14.30 -0.64 0.98
C ASP A 46 -14.23 -0.92 -0.53
N GLU A 47 -13.45 -0.14 -1.28
CA GLU A 47 -13.29 -0.26 -2.73
C GLU A 47 -12.00 -1.01 -3.11
N ILE A 48 -11.19 -1.42 -2.12
CA ILE A 48 -9.95 -2.14 -2.37
C ILE A 48 -10.27 -3.52 -2.98
N PRO A 49 -9.72 -3.86 -4.16
CA PRO A 49 -9.95 -5.14 -4.81
C PRO A 49 -9.06 -6.23 -4.19
N TRP A 50 -9.41 -6.65 -2.97
CA TRP A 50 -8.57 -7.53 -2.15
C TRP A 50 -8.14 -8.83 -2.84
N ASP A 51 -9.01 -9.41 -3.65
CA ASP A 51 -8.76 -10.67 -4.35
C ASP A 51 -7.86 -10.50 -5.59
N ASP A 52 -7.73 -9.28 -6.12
CA ASP A 52 -6.92 -8.97 -7.30
C ASP A 52 -5.51 -8.44 -6.95
N LEU A 53 -5.23 -8.23 -5.66
CA LEU A 53 -3.92 -7.76 -5.21
C LEU A 53 -2.84 -8.83 -5.43
N ALA A 54 -1.87 -8.51 -6.29
CA ALA A 54 -0.85 -9.46 -6.76
C ALA A 54 0.11 -9.99 -5.68
N PHE A 55 0.30 -9.25 -4.58
CA PHE A 55 1.33 -9.56 -3.58
C PHE A 55 0.76 -9.70 -2.16
N PRO A 56 1.11 -10.78 -1.43
CA PRO A 56 0.71 -10.95 -0.03
C PRO A 56 1.16 -9.80 0.88
N SER A 57 2.32 -9.21 0.61
CA SER A 57 2.83 -8.06 1.36
C SER A 57 1.94 -6.84 1.22
N THR A 58 1.37 -6.59 0.04
CA THR A 58 0.42 -5.48 -0.17
C THR A 58 -0.85 -5.69 0.64
N VAL A 59 -1.41 -6.91 0.62
CA VAL A 59 -2.60 -7.27 1.42
C VAL A 59 -2.33 -7.08 2.91
N GLN A 60 -1.23 -7.62 3.41
CA GLN A 60 -0.84 -7.54 4.83
C GLN A 60 -0.62 -6.08 5.24
N ALA A 61 0.10 -5.29 4.45
CA ALA A 61 0.37 -3.89 4.76
C ALA A 61 -0.87 -3.02 4.80
N LEU A 62 -1.82 -3.22 3.87
CA LEU A 62 -3.09 -2.51 3.90
C LEU A 62 -3.91 -2.88 5.15
N ARG A 63 -3.97 -4.16 5.52
CA ARG A 63 -4.67 -4.61 6.74
C ARG A 63 -4.04 -4.05 8.01
N ASP A 64 -2.71 -4.10 8.14
CA ASP A 64 -1.98 -3.53 9.27
C ASP A 64 -2.17 -2.01 9.37
N TYR A 65 -2.26 -1.32 8.24
CA TYR A 65 -2.54 0.11 8.21
C TYR A 65 -3.94 0.43 8.74
N PHE A 66 -4.95 -0.36 8.38
CA PHE A 66 -6.31 -0.16 8.85
C PHE A 66 -6.48 -0.53 10.33
N SER A 67 -5.89 -1.64 10.80
CA SER A 67 -6.02 -2.03 12.21
C SER A 67 -5.44 -0.98 13.16
N ARG A 68 -4.32 -0.34 12.79
CA ARG A 68 -3.70 0.71 13.61
C ARG A 68 -4.44 2.05 13.57
N ARG A 69 -5.33 2.27 12.61
CA ARG A 69 -6.21 3.43 12.60
C ARG A 69 -7.37 3.28 13.57
N GLU A 70 -7.74 2.06 13.95
CA GLU A 70 -8.80 1.82 14.93
C GLU A 70 -8.31 1.99 16.39
N ASP A 71 -7.00 1.90 16.61
CA ASP A 71 -6.36 2.02 17.92
C ASP A 71 -6.00 3.47 18.34
N GLY A 72 -6.30 4.49 17.52
CA GLY A 72 -5.97 5.90 17.78
C GLY A 72 -7.09 6.87 17.44
#